data_AF-A0A160PBQ7-F1
#
_entry.id   AF-A0A160PBQ7-F1
#
_cell.length_a   1.000
_cell.length_b   1.000
_cell.length_c   1.000
_cell.angle_alpha   90.00
_cell.angle_beta   90.00
_cell.angle_gamma   90.00
#
_symmetry.space_group_name_H-M   'P 1'
#
loop_
_entity.id
_entity.type
_entity.pdbx_description
1 polymer ?
#
loop_
_entity_poly.entity_id
_entity_poly.type
_entity_poly.pdbx_seq_one_letter_code
_entity_poly.pdbx_strand_id
1 'polypeptide(L)'
;MSSSVAEAPDLSGLIELSRDPALDLKPVILRVQTDLFLTAPVHDRAILQAFESLAAGLIPTVDADTLRIVAEKLDGCPDVPAGVRAALEARGFPLAPPREPGTEAEADRAIAANPGALIGTRTLERLVARARTDAALAHTLLGRPDIPPADLAPLWLFAEPEQRRAIAEAVEATAALRPCPSTPRTLATSLVEHSHARDVQAFVTALGNGLGLPPNYLSAAIDPAARYDLLTLALRAADLREGEAVFVFLTLNDSVARSVDRVFALVTLFRETSRATARDLLCAILGVPVMERAGGEHQPLHGPEARRPAPAAAERGGLRTILPTRLRRTS
;
A
#
# COMPACT_ATOMS: atom_id res chain seq x y z
N MET A 1 -29.53 -2.65 11.96
CA MET A 1 -29.41 -1.91 10.69
C MET A 1 -28.64 -2.82 9.74
N SER A 2 -29.34 -3.81 9.18
CA SER A 2 -28.72 -4.86 8.36
C SER A 2 -28.73 -4.42 6.90
N SER A 3 -27.54 -4.46 6.29
CA SER A 3 -27.26 -4.06 4.93
C SER A 3 -28.15 -4.77 3.91
N SER A 4 -28.66 -3.98 2.98
CA SER A 4 -29.31 -4.39 1.75
C SER A 4 -28.32 -5.21 0.92
N VAL A 5 -28.56 -6.52 0.88
CA VAL A 5 -27.98 -7.44 -0.09
C VAL A 5 -28.59 -7.08 -1.44
N ALA A 6 -27.73 -6.79 -2.43
CA ALA A 6 -28.12 -6.58 -3.80
C ALA A 6 -29.05 -7.72 -4.25
N GLU A 7 -30.25 -7.34 -4.67
CA GLU A 7 -31.32 -8.22 -5.11
C GLU A 7 -30.82 -9.03 -6.30
N ALA A 8 -30.49 -10.31 -6.07
CA ALA A 8 -30.19 -11.24 -7.15
C ALA A 8 -31.43 -11.32 -8.06
N PRO A 9 -31.28 -11.30 -9.40
CA PRO A 9 -32.42 -11.48 -10.28
C PRO A 9 -33.07 -12.84 -9.96
N ASP A 10 -34.38 -12.83 -9.74
CA ASP A 10 -35.14 -13.99 -9.30
C ASP A 10 -35.06 -15.12 -10.35
N LEU A 11 -34.22 -16.11 -10.06
CA LEU A 11 -34.00 -17.30 -10.90
C LEU A 11 -35.17 -18.30 -10.82
N SER A 12 -36.20 -18.02 -10.01
CA SER A 12 -37.36 -18.91 -9.84
C SER A 12 -38.12 -19.14 -11.14
N GLY A 13 -38.18 -18.15 -12.04
CA GLY A 13 -38.80 -18.29 -13.36
C GLY A 13 -38.06 -19.26 -14.29
N LEU A 14 -36.73 -19.33 -14.23
CA LEU A 14 -35.94 -20.30 -15.00
C LEU A 14 -36.12 -21.74 -14.49
N ILE A 15 -36.34 -21.91 -13.19
CA ILE A 15 -36.56 -23.22 -12.56
C ILE A 15 -37.93 -23.80 -12.95
N GLU A 16 -38.95 -22.96 -13.13
CA GLU A 16 -40.26 -23.41 -13.63
C GLU A 16 -40.22 -23.80 -15.12
N LEU A 17 -39.48 -23.06 -15.95
CA LEU A 17 -39.22 -23.40 -17.36
C LEU A 17 -38.35 -24.66 -17.55
N SER A 18 -37.52 -24.99 -16.56
CA SER A 18 -36.66 -26.19 -16.55
C SER A 18 -37.41 -27.52 -16.45
N ARG A 19 -38.71 -27.51 -16.13
CA ARG A 19 -39.52 -28.74 -16.03
C ARG A 19 -40.10 -29.21 -17.37
N ASP A 20 -39.95 -28.42 -18.42
CA ASP A 20 -40.37 -28.81 -19.76
C ASP A 20 -39.21 -29.54 -20.48
N PRO A 21 -39.32 -30.85 -20.77
CA PRO A 21 -38.28 -31.62 -21.44
C PRO A 21 -38.00 -31.16 -22.89
N ALA A 22 -38.83 -30.26 -23.44
CA ALA A 22 -38.60 -29.65 -24.75
C ALA A 22 -37.70 -28.40 -24.72
N LEU A 23 -37.46 -27.79 -23.54
CA LEU A 23 -36.59 -26.62 -23.39
C LEU A 23 -35.17 -27.05 -23.00
N ASP A 24 -34.25 -27.05 -23.96
CA ASP A 24 -32.83 -27.14 -23.64
C ASP A 24 -32.35 -25.80 -23.06
N LEU A 25 -32.13 -25.77 -21.74
CA LEU A 25 -31.64 -24.59 -21.02
C LEU A 25 -30.13 -24.40 -21.13
N LYS A 26 -29.37 -25.41 -21.58
CA LYS A 26 -27.90 -25.33 -21.66
C LYS A 26 -27.40 -24.15 -22.51
N PRO A 27 -27.99 -23.83 -23.68
CA PRO A 27 -27.60 -22.67 -24.47
C PRO A 27 -27.85 -21.36 -23.72
N VAL A 28 -28.96 -21.27 -22.98
CA VAL A 28 -29.32 -20.08 -22.19
C VAL A 28 -28.35 -19.90 -21.03
N ILE A 29 -28.07 -20.97 -20.28
CA ILE A 29 -27.12 -20.96 -19.15
C ILE A 29 -25.74 -20.53 -19.63
N LEU A 30 -25.23 -21.09 -20.74
CA LEU A 30 -23.91 -20.72 -21.26
C LEU A 30 -23.84 -19.23 -21.62
N ARG A 31 -24.89 -18.68 -22.26
CA ARG A 31 -24.93 -17.27 -22.64
C ARG A 31 -25.00 -16.36 -21.43
N VAL A 32 -25.86 -16.66 -20.45
CA VAL A 32 -25.99 -15.88 -19.22
C VAL A 32 -24.68 -15.90 -18.42
N GLN A 33 -24.04 -17.07 -18.29
CA GLN A 33 -22.75 -17.17 -17.60
C GLN A 33 -21.64 -16.41 -18.33
N THR A 34 -21.65 -16.41 -19.66
CA THR A 34 -20.72 -15.59 -20.47
C THR A 34 -20.96 -14.10 -20.22
N ASP A 35 -22.21 -13.66 -20.19
CA ASP A 35 -22.55 -12.25 -19.93
C ASP A 35 -22.18 -11.81 -18.51
N LEU A 36 -22.44 -12.66 -17.50
CA LEU A 36 -22.01 -12.43 -16.13
C LEU A 36 -20.49 -12.36 -16.01
N PHE A 37 -19.77 -13.25 -16.70
CA PHE A 37 -18.31 -13.23 -16.75
C PHE A 37 -17.81 -11.91 -17.35
N LEU A 38 -18.36 -11.46 -18.48
CA LEU A 38 -17.94 -10.21 -19.13
C LEU A 38 -18.32 -8.95 -18.34
N THR A 39 -19.39 -9.01 -17.55
CA THR A 39 -19.87 -7.87 -16.74
C THR A 39 -19.12 -7.78 -15.40
N ALA A 40 -18.42 -8.84 -14.97
CA ALA A 40 -17.68 -8.85 -13.72
C ALA A 40 -16.57 -7.77 -13.75
N PRO A 41 -16.53 -6.85 -12.75
CA PRO A 41 -15.54 -5.78 -12.72
C PRO A 41 -14.12 -6.30 -12.43
N VAL A 42 -14.01 -7.49 -11.83
CA VAL A 42 -12.75 -8.17 -11.50
C VAL A 42 -12.94 -9.68 -11.70
N HIS A 43 -12.03 -10.30 -12.44
CA HIS A 43 -12.00 -11.76 -12.65
C HIS A 43 -11.06 -12.44 -11.66
N ASP A 44 -11.55 -12.72 -10.45
CA ASP A 44 -10.75 -13.48 -9.50
C ASP A 44 -10.53 -14.93 -9.94
N ARG A 45 -9.61 -15.64 -9.28
CA ARG A 45 -9.28 -17.02 -9.61
C ARG A 45 -10.47 -17.97 -9.48
N ALA A 46 -11.36 -17.74 -8.51
CA ALA A 46 -12.52 -18.58 -8.28
C ALA A 46 -13.56 -18.40 -9.38
N ILE A 47 -13.81 -17.15 -9.81
CA ILE A 47 -14.68 -16.81 -10.94
C ILE A 47 -14.13 -17.42 -12.22
N LEU A 48 -12.83 -17.27 -12.50
CA LEU A 48 -12.19 -17.86 -13.68
C LEU A 48 -12.34 -19.39 -13.71
N GLN A 49 -12.07 -20.06 -12.58
CA GLN A 49 -12.20 -21.52 -12.48
C GLN A 49 -13.66 -21.99 -12.56
N ALA A 50 -14.58 -21.28 -11.92
CA ALA A 50 -16.00 -21.61 -11.96
C ALA A 50 -16.57 -21.46 -13.38
N PHE A 51 -16.23 -20.35 -14.06
CA PHE A 51 -16.61 -20.12 -15.44
C PHE A 51 -15.99 -21.18 -16.36
N GLU A 52 -14.70 -21.47 -16.22
CA GLU A 52 -14.01 -22.48 -17.03
C GLU A 52 -14.64 -23.87 -16.87
N SER A 53 -14.86 -24.29 -15.62
CA SER A 53 -15.45 -25.60 -15.33
C SER A 53 -16.86 -25.75 -15.91
N LEU A 54 -17.67 -24.70 -15.84
CA LEU A 54 -19.04 -24.72 -16.34
C LEU A 54 -19.06 -24.62 -17.87
N ALA A 55 -18.36 -23.65 -18.44
CA ALA A 55 -18.37 -23.38 -19.87
C ALA A 55 -17.74 -24.54 -20.67
N ALA A 56 -16.59 -25.07 -20.24
CA ALA A 56 -15.95 -26.19 -20.91
C ALA A 56 -16.82 -27.46 -20.90
N GLY A 57 -17.68 -27.64 -19.89
CA GLY A 57 -18.66 -28.73 -19.84
C GLY A 57 -19.86 -28.54 -20.78
N LEU A 58 -20.31 -27.30 -20.99
CA LEU A 58 -21.48 -26.98 -21.80
C LEU A 58 -21.17 -26.84 -23.30
N ILE A 59 -20.02 -26.27 -23.66
CA ILE A 59 -19.61 -26.00 -25.05
C ILE A 59 -19.73 -27.23 -25.98
N PRO A 60 -19.35 -28.46 -25.57
CA PRO A 60 -19.50 -29.64 -26.41
C PRO A 60 -20.96 -30.01 -26.71
N THR A 61 -21.92 -29.58 -25.87
CA THR A 61 -23.31 -30.03 -25.90
C THR A 61 -24.28 -29.06 -26.57
N VAL A 62 -23.88 -27.80 -26.75
CA VAL A 62 -24.71 -26.71 -27.23
C VAL A 62 -24.59 -26.55 -28.76
N ASP A 63 -25.62 -25.98 -29.41
CA ASP A 63 -25.70 -25.76 -30.85
C ASP A 63 -24.68 -24.72 -31.38
N ALA A 64 -24.44 -24.75 -32.70
CA ALA A 64 -23.43 -23.90 -33.34
C ALA A 64 -23.79 -22.40 -33.32
N ASP A 65 -25.08 -22.03 -33.37
CA ASP A 65 -25.50 -20.63 -33.36
C ASP A 65 -25.24 -19.98 -32.01
N THR A 66 -25.51 -20.70 -30.93
CA THR A 66 -25.18 -20.24 -29.59
C THR A 66 -23.67 -20.12 -29.39
N LEU A 67 -22.87 -21.10 -29.86
CA LEU A 67 -21.42 -21.03 -29.75
C LEU A 67 -20.82 -19.86 -30.53
N ARG A 68 -21.36 -19.54 -31.71
CA ARG A 68 -20.95 -18.36 -32.48
C ARG A 68 -21.16 -17.08 -31.67
N ILE A 69 -22.31 -16.94 -31.01
CA ILE A 69 -22.61 -15.74 -30.21
C ILE A 69 -21.70 -15.66 -28.97
N VAL A 70 -21.44 -16.79 -28.31
CA VAL A 70 -20.50 -16.84 -27.19
C VAL A 70 -19.08 -16.50 -27.65
N ALA A 71 -18.64 -17.02 -28.79
CA ALA A 71 -17.33 -16.74 -29.35
C ALA A 71 -17.19 -15.25 -29.74
N GLU A 72 -18.18 -14.68 -30.42
CA GLU A 72 -18.23 -13.23 -30.74
C GLU A 72 -18.15 -12.36 -29.48
N LYS A 73 -18.80 -12.77 -28.39
CA LYS A 73 -18.75 -12.05 -27.11
C LYS A 73 -17.41 -12.18 -26.40
N LEU A 74 -16.76 -13.34 -26.49
CA LEU A 74 -15.47 -13.61 -25.87
C LEU A 74 -14.29 -13.13 -26.72
N ASP A 75 -14.51 -12.79 -27.99
CA ASP A 75 -13.47 -12.29 -28.88
C ASP A 75 -12.95 -10.93 -28.38
N GLY A 76 -11.63 -10.83 -28.24
CA GLY A 76 -10.97 -9.65 -27.64
C GLY A 76 -10.97 -9.59 -26.10
N CYS A 77 -11.62 -10.53 -25.40
CA CYS A 77 -11.47 -10.66 -23.95
C CYS A 77 -10.10 -11.30 -23.62
N PRO A 78 -9.22 -10.62 -22.83
CA PRO A 78 -7.90 -11.16 -22.50
C PRO A 78 -7.96 -12.31 -21.51
N ASP A 79 -9.00 -12.37 -20.66
CA ASP A 79 -9.08 -13.26 -19.51
C ASP A 79 -9.79 -14.59 -19.79
N VAL A 80 -10.05 -14.93 -21.07
CA VAL A 80 -10.73 -16.18 -21.43
C VAL A 80 -9.89 -17.38 -21.01
N PRO A 81 -10.40 -18.27 -20.14
CA PRO A 81 -9.65 -19.43 -19.67
C PRO A 81 -9.26 -20.38 -20.81
N ALA A 82 -8.11 -21.05 -20.65
CA ALA A 82 -7.53 -21.90 -21.69
C ALA A 82 -8.45 -23.07 -22.10
N GLY A 83 -9.15 -23.69 -21.13
CA GLY A 83 -10.09 -24.78 -21.39
C GLY A 83 -11.31 -24.33 -22.22
N VAL A 84 -11.83 -23.13 -21.98
CA VAL A 84 -12.94 -22.55 -22.76
C VAL A 84 -12.51 -22.29 -24.19
N ARG A 85 -11.32 -21.71 -24.36
CA ARG A 85 -10.72 -21.46 -25.68
C ARG A 85 -10.52 -22.76 -26.46
N ALA A 86 -9.92 -23.77 -25.83
CA ALA A 86 -9.70 -25.08 -26.44
C ALA A 86 -11.02 -25.76 -26.82
N ALA A 87 -12.06 -25.65 -25.98
CA ALA A 87 -13.37 -26.22 -26.26
C ALA A 87 -14.08 -25.54 -27.44
N LEU A 88 -14.00 -24.21 -27.57
CA LEU A 88 -14.55 -23.47 -28.71
C LEU A 88 -13.77 -23.76 -30.01
N GLU A 89 -12.44 -23.83 -29.92
CA GLU A 89 -11.57 -24.16 -31.05
C GLU A 89 -11.87 -25.57 -31.58
N ALA A 90 -12.04 -26.56 -30.70
CA ALA A 90 -12.44 -27.92 -31.06
C ALA A 90 -13.81 -28.00 -31.76
N ARG A 91 -14.69 -27.01 -31.52
CA ARG A 91 -16.01 -26.89 -32.16
C ARG A 91 -15.98 -26.06 -33.45
N GLY A 92 -14.82 -25.53 -33.86
CA GLY A 92 -14.65 -24.73 -35.07
C GLY A 92 -14.84 -23.22 -34.88
N PHE A 93 -14.83 -22.73 -33.64
CA PHE A 93 -14.94 -21.31 -33.29
C PHE A 93 -13.64 -20.82 -32.62
N PRO A 94 -12.53 -20.69 -33.37
CA PRO A 94 -11.27 -20.24 -32.81
C PRO A 94 -11.37 -18.79 -32.36
N LEU A 95 -10.94 -18.52 -31.13
CA LEU A 95 -10.79 -17.16 -30.61
C LEU A 95 -9.39 -16.64 -30.95
N ALA A 96 -9.28 -15.34 -31.23
CA ALA A 96 -7.96 -14.72 -31.45
C ALA A 96 -7.03 -15.02 -30.25
N PRO A 97 -5.78 -15.46 -30.47
CA PRO A 97 -4.86 -15.75 -29.38
C PRO A 97 -4.71 -14.50 -28.50
N PRO A 98 -4.46 -14.68 -27.18
CA PRO A 98 -4.20 -13.54 -26.30
C PRO A 98 -3.12 -12.67 -26.93
N ARG A 99 -3.39 -11.37 -27.09
CA ARG A 99 -2.41 -10.46 -27.66
C ARG A 99 -1.19 -10.46 -26.74
N GLU A 100 -0.05 -10.90 -27.25
CA GLU A 100 1.20 -10.81 -26.50
C GLU A 100 1.47 -9.32 -26.19
N PRO A 101 1.83 -8.98 -24.95
CA PRO A 101 2.08 -7.60 -24.58
C PRO A 101 3.22 -7.05 -25.45
N GLY A 102 2.96 -5.96 -26.17
CA GLY A 102 3.91 -5.35 -27.09
C GLY A 102 5.02 -4.59 -26.36
N THR A 103 4.81 -4.26 -25.08
CA THR A 103 5.80 -3.58 -24.22
C THR A 103 5.83 -4.19 -22.82
N GLU A 104 6.96 -4.02 -22.11
CA GLU A 104 7.08 -4.40 -20.70
C GLU A 104 6.03 -3.70 -19.81
N ALA A 105 5.59 -2.49 -20.20
CA ALA A 105 4.49 -1.77 -19.57
C ALA A 105 3.16 -2.49 -19.66
N GLU A 106 2.84 -3.00 -20.84
CA GLU A 106 1.62 -3.77 -21.06
C GLU A 106 1.69 -5.12 -20.34
N ALA A 107 2.86 -5.76 -20.32
CA ALA A 107 3.08 -7.00 -19.58
C ALA A 107 2.88 -6.79 -18.07
N ASP A 108 3.48 -5.74 -17.51
CA ASP A 108 3.33 -5.39 -16.09
C ASP A 108 1.87 -5.11 -15.72
N ARG A 109 1.13 -4.39 -16.57
CA ARG A 109 -0.31 -4.14 -16.37
C ARG A 109 -1.12 -5.42 -16.45
N ALA A 110 -0.84 -6.29 -17.42
CA ALA A 110 -1.53 -7.57 -17.56
C ALA A 110 -1.29 -8.46 -16.33
N ILE A 111 -0.06 -8.50 -15.80
CA ILE A 111 0.26 -9.23 -14.58
C ILE A 111 -0.48 -8.64 -13.37
N ALA A 112 -0.46 -7.31 -13.21
CA ALA A 112 -1.13 -6.65 -12.10
C ALA A 112 -2.65 -6.86 -12.15
N ALA A 113 -3.26 -6.74 -13.34
CA ALA A 113 -4.70 -6.86 -13.54
C ALA A 113 -5.21 -8.29 -13.37
N ASN A 114 -4.36 -9.32 -13.56
CA ASN A 114 -4.74 -10.71 -13.43
C ASN A 114 -4.67 -11.18 -11.95
N PRO A 115 -5.80 -11.31 -11.24
CA PRO A 115 -5.80 -11.69 -9.82
C PRO A 115 -5.43 -13.17 -9.61
N GLY A 116 -5.54 -14.00 -10.66
CA GLY A 116 -5.12 -15.40 -10.64
C GLY A 116 -3.62 -15.61 -10.83
N ALA A 117 -2.89 -14.59 -11.30
CA ALA A 117 -1.45 -14.66 -11.49
C ALA A 117 -0.73 -14.56 -10.14
N LEU A 118 0.08 -15.58 -9.80
CA LEU A 118 0.96 -15.52 -8.64
C LEU A 118 2.09 -14.53 -8.91
N ILE A 119 2.11 -13.41 -8.18
CA ILE A 119 3.18 -12.42 -8.29
C ILE A 119 4.32 -12.82 -7.34
N GLY A 120 5.45 -13.24 -7.90
CA GLY A 120 6.68 -13.46 -7.13
C GLY A 120 7.29 -12.16 -6.60
N THR A 121 8.07 -12.23 -5.53
CA THR A 121 8.65 -11.07 -4.82
C THR A 121 9.34 -10.06 -5.74
N ARG A 122 10.23 -10.51 -6.63
CA ARG A 122 10.95 -9.61 -7.56
C ARG A 122 10.02 -8.91 -8.55
N THR A 123 8.99 -9.60 -9.00
CA THR A 123 7.98 -9.03 -9.90
C THR A 123 7.15 -7.99 -9.15
N LEU A 124 6.73 -8.30 -7.92
CA LEU A 124 6.02 -7.36 -7.06
C LEU A 124 6.83 -6.09 -6.80
N GLU A 125 8.12 -6.23 -6.43
CA GLU A 125 9.03 -5.10 -6.23
C GLU A 125 9.10 -4.19 -7.46
N ARG A 126 9.23 -4.78 -8.66
CA ARG A 126 9.26 -4.02 -9.92
C ARG A 126 7.93 -3.30 -10.18
N LEU A 127 6.80 -4.01 -10.01
CA LEU A 127 5.46 -3.45 -10.21
C LEU A 127 5.18 -2.30 -9.24
N VAL A 128 5.51 -2.46 -7.96
CA VAL A 128 5.35 -1.43 -6.92
C VAL A 128 6.25 -0.23 -7.21
N ALA A 129 7.51 -0.45 -7.60
CA ALA A 129 8.42 0.64 -7.95
C ALA A 129 7.87 1.51 -9.10
N ARG A 130 7.25 0.86 -10.10
CA ARG A 130 6.60 1.55 -11.22
C ARG A 130 5.31 2.26 -10.81
N ALA A 131 4.48 1.58 -10.03
CA ALA A 131 3.19 2.07 -9.55
C ALA A 131 3.29 3.35 -8.71
N ARG A 132 4.44 3.63 -8.08
CA ARG A 132 4.70 4.93 -7.42
C ARG A 132 4.48 6.14 -8.33
N THR A 133 4.61 5.97 -9.64
CA THR A 133 4.45 7.03 -10.64
C THR A 133 3.27 6.82 -11.59
N ASP A 134 2.60 5.67 -11.50
CA ASP A 134 1.47 5.30 -12.36
C ASP A 134 0.25 5.00 -11.48
N ALA A 135 -0.65 5.98 -11.38
CA ALA A 135 -1.83 5.87 -10.53
C ALA A 135 -2.71 4.69 -10.93
N ALA A 136 -2.88 4.40 -12.22
CA ALA A 136 -3.73 3.29 -12.65
C ALA A 136 -3.17 1.95 -12.15
N LEU A 137 -1.86 1.74 -12.33
CA LEU A 137 -1.18 0.54 -11.83
C LEU A 137 -1.23 0.46 -10.30
N ALA A 138 -1.08 1.58 -9.58
CA ALA A 138 -1.16 1.61 -8.13
C ALA A 138 -2.54 1.14 -7.62
N HIS A 139 -3.62 1.66 -8.18
CA HIS A 139 -4.98 1.25 -7.79
C HIS A 139 -5.25 -0.22 -8.11
N THR A 140 -4.74 -0.73 -9.24
CA THR A 140 -4.84 -2.16 -9.57
C THR A 140 -4.15 -3.03 -8.52
N LEU A 141 -2.93 -2.68 -8.10
CA LEU A 141 -2.20 -3.44 -7.07
C LEU A 141 -2.85 -3.31 -5.68
N LEU A 142 -3.35 -2.12 -5.33
CA LEU A 142 -4.05 -1.88 -4.06
C LEU A 142 -5.38 -2.64 -3.97
N GLY A 143 -6.02 -2.91 -5.12
CA GLY A 143 -7.23 -3.72 -5.20
C GLY A 143 -7.01 -5.23 -5.08
N ARG A 144 -5.76 -5.70 -5.05
CA ARG A 144 -5.44 -7.12 -4.99
C ARG A 144 -5.47 -7.66 -3.55
N PRO A 145 -6.39 -8.60 -3.23
CA PRO A 145 -6.49 -9.14 -1.87
C PRO A 145 -5.38 -10.14 -1.53
N ASP A 146 -4.68 -10.67 -2.53
CA ASP A 146 -3.60 -11.65 -2.37
C ASP A 146 -2.26 -11.01 -1.98
N ILE A 147 -2.13 -9.69 -2.11
CA ILE A 147 -0.91 -8.96 -1.74
C ILE A 147 -1.00 -8.49 -0.29
N PRO A 148 -0.03 -8.82 0.58
CA PRO A 148 0.00 -8.32 1.95
C PRO A 148 0.02 -6.78 2.01
N PRO A 149 -0.76 -6.14 2.89
CA PRO A 149 -0.79 -4.67 3.01
C PRO A 149 0.58 -4.04 3.30
N ALA A 150 1.47 -4.73 4.01
CA ALA A 150 2.83 -4.26 4.27
C ALA A 150 3.64 -4.04 2.97
N ASP A 151 3.46 -4.90 1.97
CA ASP A 151 4.16 -4.82 0.68
C ASP A 151 3.60 -3.68 -0.20
N LEU A 152 2.38 -3.22 0.10
CA LEU A 152 1.72 -2.10 -0.57
C LEU A 152 2.02 -0.73 0.09
N ALA A 153 2.80 -0.70 1.18
CA ALA A 153 3.18 0.53 1.86
C ALA A 153 3.77 1.63 0.96
N PRO A 154 4.57 1.32 -0.09
CA PRO A 154 5.04 2.33 -1.03
C PRO A 154 3.95 3.06 -1.82
N LEU A 155 2.74 2.49 -1.89
CA LEU A 155 1.60 3.02 -2.64
C LEU A 155 0.58 3.73 -1.75
N TRP A 156 0.90 3.93 -0.46
CA TRP A 156 -0.03 4.48 0.55
C TRP A 156 -0.70 5.81 0.14
N LEU A 157 -0.02 6.66 -0.64
CA LEU A 157 -0.59 7.93 -1.12
C LEU A 157 -1.75 7.74 -2.11
N PHE A 158 -1.77 6.62 -2.86
CA PHE A 158 -2.86 6.25 -3.77
C PHE A 158 -3.95 5.40 -3.11
N ALA A 159 -3.75 4.99 -1.86
CA ALA A 159 -4.67 4.11 -1.16
C ALA A 159 -5.92 4.86 -0.67
N GLU A 160 -7.06 4.19 -0.71
CA GLU A 160 -8.31 4.62 -0.10
C GLU A 160 -8.26 4.52 1.44
N PRO A 161 -9.17 5.17 2.20
CA PRO A 161 -9.09 5.23 3.67
C PRO A 161 -8.97 3.86 4.36
N GLU A 162 -9.72 2.85 3.91
CA GLU A 162 -9.67 1.50 4.48
C GLU A 162 -8.32 0.81 4.19
N GLN A 163 -7.82 0.96 2.96
CA GLN A 163 -6.52 0.45 2.55
C GLN A 163 -5.38 1.14 3.32
N ARG A 164 -5.46 2.47 3.49
CA ARG A 164 -4.48 3.25 4.28
C ARG A 164 -4.39 2.74 5.71
N ARG A 165 -5.53 2.42 6.32
CA ARG A 165 -5.58 1.86 7.69
C ARG A 165 -4.94 0.47 7.74
N ALA A 166 -5.31 -0.43 6.81
CA ALA A 166 -4.74 -1.77 6.75
C ALA A 166 -3.21 -1.76 6.53
N ILE A 167 -2.72 -0.87 5.65
CA ILE A 167 -1.30 -0.67 5.41
C ILE A 167 -0.62 -0.13 6.69
N ALA A 168 -1.20 0.90 7.33
CA ALA A 168 -0.62 1.50 8.54
C ALA A 168 -0.53 0.49 9.69
N GLU A 169 -1.56 -0.34 9.89
CA GLU A 169 -1.57 -1.41 10.88
C GLU A 169 -0.50 -2.47 10.59
N ALA A 170 -0.38 -2.91 9.33
CA ALA A 170 0.64 -3.88 8.93
C ALA A 170 2.07 -3.33 9.10
N VAL A 171 2.28 -2.05 8.80
CA VAL A 171 3.57 -1.37 9.03
C VAL A 171 3.84 -1.25 10.53
N GLU A 172 2.85 -0.84 11.33
CA GLU A 172 2.98 -0.68 12.77
C GLU A 172 3.38 -1.99 13.47
N ALA A 173 2.79 -3.11 13.05
CA ALA A 173 3.11 -4.45 13.58
C ALA A 173 4.62 -4.79 13.51
N THR A 174 5.35 -4.19 12.57
CA THR A 174 6.80 -4.39 12.42
C THR A 174 7.63 -3.16 12.81
N ALA A 175 7.01 -1.97 12.90
CA ALA A 175 7.67 -0.72 13.20
C ALA A 175 8.24 -0.68 14.63
N ALA A 176 7.52 -1.27 15.59
CA ALA A 176 7.94 -1.35 16.99
C ALA A 176 9.24 -2.16 17.18
N LEU A 177 9.57 -3.07 16.24
CA LEU A 177 10.78 -3.88 16.26
C LEU A 177 12.01 -3.13 15.74
N ARG A 178 11.82 -1.98 15.08
CA ARG A 178 12.89 -1.22 14.42
C ARG A 178 13.30 0.00 15.27
N PRO A 179 14.60 0.22 15.52
CA PRO A 179 15.06 1.35 16.33
C PRO A 179 14.59 2.68 15.74
N CYS A 180 13.85 3.50 16.50
CA CYS A 180 13.43 4.85 16.11
C CYS A 180 14.36 5.89 16.76
N PRO A 181 15.31 6.49 16.02
CA PRO A 181 16.23 7.46 16.60
C PRO A 181 15.52 8.75 16.99
N SER A 182 16.02 9.42 18.02
CA SER A 182 15.49 10.71 18.45
C SER A 182 15.68 11.78 17.38
N THR A 183 14.75 12.72 17.30
CA THR A 183 14.86 13.87 16.41
C THR A 183 15.94 14.84 16.87
N PRO A 184 16.50 15.65 15.95
CA PRO A 184 17.38 16.74 16.31
C PRO A 184 16.68 17.71 17.27
N ARG A 185 17.34 18.07 18.38
CA ARG A 185 16.73 18.87 19.46
C ARG A 185 16.23 20.24 19.02
N THR A 186 16.83 20.82 17.98
CA THR A 186 16.49 22.15 17.46
C THR A 186 15.38 22.13 16.40
N LEU A 187 15.02 20.94 15.89
CA LEU A 187 14.11 20.81 14.74
C LEU A 187 12.74 21.42 15.04
N ALA A 188 12.13 21.05 16.17
CA ALA A 188 10.80 21.54 16.55
C ALA A 188 10.77 23.08 16.67
N THR A 189 11.80 23.67 17.29
CA THR A 189 11.91 25.13 17.45
C THR A 189 11.99 25.83 16.09
N SER A 190 12.86 25.37 15.19
CA SER A 190 12.99 25.94 13.85
C SER A 190 11.70 25.80 13.03
N LEU A 191 10.99 24.69 13.15
CA LEU A 191 9.71 24.48 12.45
C LEU A 191 8.63 25.45 12.95
N VAL A 192 8.53 25.66 14.25
CA VAL A 192 7.59 26.62 14.84
C VAL A 192 7.90 28.05 14.37
N GLU A 193 9.18 28.44 14.36
CA GLU A 193 9.62 29.76 13.86
C GLU A 193 9.23 29.98 12.38
N HIS A 194 9.53 29.02 11.51
CA HIS A 194 9.15 29.11 10.09
C HIS A 194 7.62 29.11 9.87
N SER A 195 6.88 28.36 10.69
CA SER A 195 5.40 28.37 10.66
C SER A 195 4.83 29.73 11.06
N HIS A 196 5.37 30.38 12.10
CA HIS A 196 4.99 31.73 12.48
C HIS A 196 5.29 32.78 11.40
N ALA A 197 6.44 32.64 10.73
CA ALA A 197 6.81 33.49 9.60
C ALA A 197 5.99 33.21 8.32
N ARG A 198 5.17 32.14 8.31
CA ARG A 198 4.46 31.61 7.14
C ARG A 198 5.39 31.31 5.97
N ASP A 199 6.65 30.96 6.26
CA ASP A 199 7.65 30.60 5.26
C ASP A 199 7.55 29.10 4.97
N VAL A 200 6.65 28.75 4.04
CA VAL A 200 6.37 27.36 3.65
C VAL A 200 7.63 26.68 3.09
N GLN A 201 8.45 27.40 2.32
CA GLN A 201 9.63 26.83 1.67
C GLN A 201 10.71 26.51 2.70
N ALA A 202 11.01 27.45 3.60
CA ALA A 202 11.97 27.21 4.68
C ALA A 202 11.48 26.13 5.64
N PHE A 203 10.17 26.11 5.96
CA PHE A 203 9.57 25.07 6.80
C PHE A 203 9.77 23.67 6.21
N VAL A 204 9.37 23.45 4.95
CA VAL A 204 9.49 22.13 4.28
C VAL A 204 10.95 21.72 4.15
N THR A 205 11.84 22.67 3.86
CA THR A 205 13.28 22.41 3.75
C THR A 205 13.89 22.01 5.11
N ALA A 206 13.57 22.73 6.18
CA ALA A 206 14.03 22.41 7.54
C ALA A 206 13.53 21.03 8.00
N LEU A 207 12.25 20.71 7.72
CA LEU A 207 11.66 19.41 8.03
C LEU A 207 12.34 18.28 7.27
N GLY A 208 12.52 18.45 5.96
CA GLY A 208 13.21 17.47 5.12
C GLY A 208 14.64 17.21 5.59
N ASN A 209 15.42 18.27 5.83
CA ASN A 209 16.80 18.16 6.30
C ASN A 209 16.88 17.50 7.69
N GLY A 210 15.98 17.86 8.61
CA GLY A 210 15.95 17.29 9.96
C GLY A 210 15.64 15.78 9.99
N LEU A 211 14.96 15.28 8.97
CA LEU A 211 14.58 13.88 8.82
C LEU A 211 15.47 13.11 7.83
N GLY A 212 16.34 13.79 7.07
CA GLY A 212 17.15 13.19 6.01
C GLY A 212 16.37 12.88 4.73
N LEU A 213 15.27 13.59 4.46
CA LEU A 213 14.45 13.40 3.27
C LEU A 213 15.07 14.07 2.03
N PRO A 214 14.79 13.58 0.81
CA PRO A 214 15.25 14.22 -0.41
C PRO A 214 14.71 15.65 -0.53
N PRO A 215 15.43 16.54 -1.24
CA PRO A 215 14.89 17.85 -1.58
C PRO A 215 13.58 17.67 -2.35
N ASN A 216 12.60 18.53 -2.08
CA ASN A 216 11.26 18.46 -2.69
C ASN A 216 10.53 17.13 -2.44
N TYR A 217 10.75 16.42 -1.32
CA TYR A 217 10.10 15.13 -1.03
C TYR A 217 8.56 15.14 -1.18
N LEU A 218 7.90 16.29 -0.99
CA LEU A 218 6.46 16.44 -1.20
C LEU A 218 6.02 16.19 -2.66
N SER A 219 6.93 16.24 -3.64
CA SER A 219 6.62 15.90 -5.04
C SER A 219 6.36 14.41 -5.25
N ALA A 220 6.68 13.55 -4.29
CA ALA A 220 6.28 12.15 -4.31
C ALA A 220 4.74 11.98 -4.26
N ALA A 221 4.03 12.95 -3.67
CA ALA A 221 2.58 13.05 -3.78
C ALA A 221 2.20 13.75 -5.10
N ILE A 222 1.90 12.92 -6.11
CA ILE A 222 1.44 13.36 -7.44
C ILE A 222 0.16 14.17 -7.31
N ASP A 223 -0.80 13.67 -6.53
CA ASP A 223 -2.01 14.42 -6.19
C ASP A 223 -1.68 15.56 -5.20
N PRO A 224 -1.96 16.83 -5.55
CA PRO A 224 -1.80 17.96 -4.64
C PRO A 224 -2.52 17.78 -3.30
N ALA A 225 -3.66 17.09 -3.26
CA ALA A 225 -4.40 16.88 -2.03
C ALA A 225 -3.65 15.95 -1.05
N ALA A 226 -2.93 14.95 -1.57
CA ALA A 226 -2.16 13.98 -0.78
C ALA A 226 -0.85 14.55 -0.20
N ARG A 227 -0.39 15.72 -0.66
CA ARG A 227 0.83 16.37 -0.13
C ARG A 227 0.76 16.65 1.37
N TYR A 228 -0.41 17.01 1.88
CA TYR A 228 -0.60 17.27 3.31
C TYR A 228 -0.69 15.99 4.12
N ASP A 229 -1.10 14.87 3.53
CA ASP A 229 -1.01 13.57 4.19
C ASP A 229 0.47 13.19 4.38
N LEU A 230 1.27 13.33 3.33
CA LEU A 230 2.72 13.10 3.40
C LEU A 230 3.42 14.06 4.36
N LEU A 231 3.02 15.34 4.37
CA LEU A 231 3.51 16.31 5.35
C LEU A 231 3.15 15.87 6.77
N THR A 232 1.94 15.39 7.00
CA THR A 232 1.49 14.93 8.33
C THR A 232 2.33 13.76 8.84
N LEU A 233 2.65 12.80 7.97
CA LEU A 233 3.57 11.72 8.31
C LEU A 233 4.96 12.27 8.69
N ALA A 234 5.47 13.26 7.94
CA ALA A 234 6.74 13.91 8.26
C ALA A 234 6.72 14.64 9.62
N LEU A 235 5.67 15.40 9.92
CA LEU A 235 5.51 16.06 11.22
C LEU A 235 5.46 15.04 12.36
N ARG A 236 4.77 13.91 12.13
CA ARG A 236 4.67 12.84 13.13
C ARG A 236 6.00 12.12 13.35
N ALA A 237 6.75 11.85 12.29
CA ALA A 237 8.11 11.29 12.38
C ALA A 237 9.07 12.26 13.08
N ALA A 238 8.88 13.57 12.86
CA ALA A 238 9.62 14.66 13.50
C ALA A 238 9.29 14.88 14.99
N ASP A 239 8.40 14.07 15.57
CA ASP A 239 8.05 14.08 16.99
C ASP A 239 7.43 15.40 17.47
N LEU A 240 6.70 16.09 16.59
CA LEU A 240 5.92 17.26 16.97
C LEU A 240 4.78 16.86 17.91
N ARG A 241 4.32 17.83 18.70
CA ARG A 241 3.09 17.70 19.50
C ARG A 241 1.88 18.00 18.62
N GLU A 242 0.74 17.42 18.98
CA GLU A 242 -0.52 17.63 18.25
C GLU A 242 -0.87 19.11 18.09
N GLY A 243 -0.74 19.92 19.15
CA GLY A 243 -1.00 21.36 19.07
C GLY A 243 -0.11 22.11 18.06
N GLU A 244 1.14 21.68 17.90
CA GLU A 244 2.08 22.25 16.93
C GLU A 244 1.70 21.84 15.50
N ALA A 245 1.27 20.58 15.31
CA ALA A 245 0.78 20.08 14.03
C ALA A 245 -0.53 20.78 13.60
N VAL A 246 -1.48 20.95 14.52
CA VAL A 246 -2.72 21.69 14.28
C VAL A 246 -2.41 23.12 13.85
N PHE A 247 -1.50 23.80 14.56
CA PHE A 247 -1.07 25.15 14.19
C PHE A 247 -0.51 25.18 12.76
N VAL A 248 0.39 24.24 12.42
CA VAL A 248 0.95 24.08 11.08
C VAL A 248 -0.13 23.90 10.00
N PHE A 249 -1.15 23.08 10.25
CA PHE A 249 -2.24 22.86 9.28
C PHE A 249 -3.07 24.12 9.02
N LEU A 250 -3.21 24.99 10.03
CA LEU A 250 -3.96 26.24 9.92
C LEU A 250 -3.15 27.40 9.34
N THR A 251 -1.81 27.34 9.37
CA THR A 251 -0.95 28.47 8.97
C THR A 251 -0.22 28.28 7.65
N LEU A 252 0.16 27.04 7.28
CA LEU A 252 0.98 26.81 6.08
C LEU A 252 0.18 26.72 4.78
N ASN A 253 -1.13 26.49 4.83
CA ASN A 253 -1.95 26.46 3.62
C ASN A 253 -3.38 26.92 3.83
N ASP A 254 -3.73 27.98 3.11
CA ASP A 254 -5.06 28.55 3.06
C ASP A 254 -6.14 27.55 2.59
N SER A 255 -5.83 26.63 1.66
CA SER A 255 -6.84 25.68 1.18
C SER A 255 -7.21 24.63 2.24
N VAL A 256 -6.22 24.17 3.01
CA VAL A 256 -6.43 23.26 4.14
C VAL A 256 -7.13 24.02 5.26
N ALA A 257 -6.66 25.22 5.61
CA ALA A 257 -7.23 26.03 6.67
C ALA A 257 -8.70 26.41 6.45
N ARG A 258 -9.16 26.51 5.19
CA ARG A 258 -10.55 26.79 4.83
C ARG A 258 -11.47 25.56 4.86
N SER A 259 -10.93 24.34 5.00
CA SER A 259 -11.70 23.11 5.04
C SER A 259 -11.59 22.45 6.41
N VAL A 260 -12.66 22.58 7.19
CA VAL A 260 -12.77 21.96 8.53
C VAL A 260 -12.60 20.44 8.45
N ASP A 261 -13.27 19.79 7.50
CA ASP A 261 -13.18 18.34 7.30
C ASP A 261 -11.74 17.90 6.99
N ARG A 262 -11.01 18.67 6.17
CA ARG A 262 -9.63 18.34 5.85
C ARG A 262 -8.70 18.48 7.05
N VAL A 263 -8.86 19.54 7.85
CA VAL A 263 -8.09 19.71 9.09
C VAL A 263 -8.35 18.56 10.05
N PHE A 264 -9.62 18.18 10.26
CA PHE A 264 -9.96 17.03 11.12
C PHE A 264 -9.37 15.72 10.60
N ALA A 265 -9.38 15.49 9.29
CA ALA A 265 -8.77 14.29 8.70
C ALA A 265 -7.25 14.24 8.95
N LEU A 266 -6.53 15.36 8.80
CA LEU A 266 -5.09 15.43 9.05
C LEU A 266 -4.74 15.26 10.53
N VAL A 267 -5.52 15.86 11.43
CA VAL A 267 -5.35 15.68 12.88
C VAL A 267 -5.62 14.24 13.29
N THR A 268 -6.65 13.61 12.71
CA THR A 268 -6.97 12.20 12.96
C THR A 268 -5.82 11.30 12.49
N LEU A 269 -5.32 11.52 11.27
CA LEU A 269 -4.14 10.81 10.75
C LEU A 269 -2.93 10.98 11.69
N PHE A 270 -2.66 12.20 12.16
CA PHE A 270 -1.56 12.48 13.08
C PHE A 270 -1.67 11.73 14.41
N ARG A 271 -2.88 11.70 14.98
CA ARG A 271 -3.18 11.05 16.27
C ARG A 271 -3.08 9.53 16.19
N GLU A 272 -3.63 8.95 15.13
CA GLU A 272 -3.73 7.50 14.95
C GLU A 272 -2.41 6.88 14.46
N THR A 273 -1.54 7.66 13.83
CA THR A 273 -0.26 7.15 13.37
C THR A 273 0.79 7.24 14.47
N SER A 274 1.41 6.13 14.84
CA SER A 274 2.57 6.16 15.74
C SER A 274 3.79 6.82 15.07
N ARG A 275 4.73 7.34 15.86
CA ARG A 275 5.97 7.95 15.31
C ARG A 275 6.79 6.95 14.49
N ALA A 276 6.89 5.71 14.95
CA ALA A 276 7.64 4.66 14.25
C ALA A 276 6.95 4.29 12.93
N THR A 277 5.61 4.15 12.94
CA THR A 277 4.81 3.89 11.74
C THR A 277 4.95 5.02 10.73
N ALA A 278 4.87 6.28 11.16
CA ALA A 278 5.01 7.44 10.28
C ALA A 278 6.37 7.47 9.58
N ARG A 279 7.45 7.21 10.33
CA ARG A 279 8.80 7.09 9.76
C ARG A 279 8.89 5.96 8.74
N ASP A 280 8.37 4.78 9.08
CA ASP A 280 8.48 3.60 8.22
C ASP A 280 7.64 3.75 6.95
N LEU A 281 6.47 4.40 7.04
CA LEU A 281 5.68 4.81 5.88
C LEU A 281 6.44 5.82 5.01
N LEU A 282 7.13 6.81 5.60
CA LEU A 282 7.97 7.74 4.82
C LEU A 282 9.10 6.99 4.09
N CYS A 283 9.77 6.04 4.75
CA CYS A 283 10.77 5.19 4.11
C CYS A 283 10.17 4.43 2.92
N ALA A 284 9.00 3.82 3.11
CA ALA A 284 8.33 3.03 2.10
C ALA A 284 7.84 3.89 0.92
N ILE A 285 7.27 5.07 1.17
CA ILE A 285 6.74 5.96 0.12
C ILE A 285 7.89 6.57 -0.69
N LEU A 286 8.90 7.11 -0.01
CA LEU A 286 9.99 7.85 -0.65
C LEU A 286 11.11 6.94 -1.19
N GLY A 287 11.17 5.69 -0.74
CA GLY A 287 12.22 4.76 -1.14
C GLY A 287 13.62 5.15 -0.62
N VAL A 288 13.68 5.97 0.43
CA VAL A 288 14.92 6.40 1.08
C VAL A 288 14.89 6.06 2.56
N PRO A 289 16.02 5.79 3.20
CA PRO A 289 16.05 5.64 4.64
C PRO A 289 15.74 6.99 5.31
N VAL A 290 14.83 7.00 6.28
CA VAL A 290 14.46 8.19 7.06
C VAL A 290 15.07 8.09 8.44
N MET A 291 15.87 9.10 8.81
CA MET A 291 16.61 9.14 10.07
C MET A 291 17.31 7.81 10.37
N GLU A 292 18.18 7.33 9.49
CA GLU A 292 18.99 6.15 9.80
C GLU A 292 20.06 6.55 10.83
N ARG A 293 20.25 5.74 11.88
CA ARG A 293 21.47 5.91 12.68
C ARG A 293 22.63 5.62 11.73
N ALA A 294 23.53 6.58 11.53
CA ALA A 294 24.85 6.29 11.00
C ALA A 294 25.36 5.10 11.81
N GLY A 295 25.55 3.96 11.16
CA GLY A 295 25.91 2.71 11.82
C GLY A 295 27.15 2.97 12.67
N GLY A 296 26.96 3.18 13.97
CA GLY A 296 28.06 3.24 14.89
C GLY A 296 28.67 1.86 14.86
N GLU A 297 29.92 1.76 14.39
CA GLU A 297 30.71 0.54 14.56
C GLU A 297 30.49 0.10 16.01
N HIS A 298 29.88 -1.06 16.19
CA HIS A 298 29.64 -1.62 17.51
C HIS A 298 31.02 -1.95 18.08
N GLN A 299 31.63 -0.98 18.75
CA GLN A 299 32.90 -1.15 19.42
C GLN A 299 32.60 -1.61 20.85
N PRO A 300 32.75 -2.91 21.16
CA PRO A 300 32.53 -3.40 22.51
C PRO A 300 33.51 -2.70 23.45
N LEU A 301 33.00 -2.16 24.56
CA LEU A 301 33.77 -1.38 25.55
C LEU A 301 35.00 -2.14 26.09
N HIS A 302 35.02 -3.46 25.98
CA HIS A 302 36.09 -4.34 26.45
C HIS A 302 36.70 -5.23 25.34
N GLY A 303 36.51 -4.90 24.07
CA GLY A 303 37.18 -5.61 22.97
C GLY A 303 38.69 -5.29 22.90
N PRO A 304 39.52 -6.16 22.30
CA PRO A 304 40.94 -5.87 22.08
C PRO A 304 41.18 -4.62 21.21
N GLU A 305 40.20 -4.27 20.37
CA GLU A 305 40.14 -3.08 19.51
C GLU A 305 39.67 -1.81 20.26
N ALA A 306 39.22 -1.92 21.53
CA ALA A 306 38.62 -0.81 22.25
C ALA A 306 39.65 0.30 22.50
N ARG A 307 39.49 1.45 21.83
CA ARG A 307 40.29 2.65 22.09
C ARG A 307 39.99 3.10 23.51
N ARG A 308 40.91 2.82 24.45
CA ARG A 308 40.79 3.29 25.84
C ARG A 308 40.56 4.81 25.80
N PRO A 309 39.48 5.33 26.39
CA PRO A 309 39.33 6.77 26.50
C PRO A 309 40.54 7.28 27.29
N ALA A 310 41.34 8.14 26.66
CA ALA A 310 42.40 8.85 27.36
C ALA A 310 41.73 9.56 28.54
N PRO A 311 42.29 9.50 29.76
CA PRO A 311 41.71 10.24 30.87
C PRO A 311 41.75 11.72 30.49
N ALA A 312 40.56 12.28 30.25
CA ALA A 312 40.40 13.71 30.20
C ALA A 312 40.87 14.23 31.56
N ALA A 313 42.03 14.89 31.57
CA ALA A 313 42.51 15.66 32.70
C ALA A 313 41.55 16.83 32.88
N ALA A 314 40.41 16.56 33.52
CA ALA A 314 39.54 17.57 34.07
C ALA A 314 39.96 17.75 35.52
N GLU A 315 40.83 18.73 35.74
CA GLU A 315 40.87 19.47 36.99
C GLU A 315 39.44 19.90 37.35
N ARG A 316 38.79 19.16 38.25
CA ARG A 316 37.66 19.68 39.02
C ARG A 316 37.82 19.27 40.47
N GLY A 317 37.84 20.32 41.29
CA GLY A 317 38.02 20.35 42.74
C GLY A 317 37.33 19.22 43.48
N GLY A 318 38.03 18.74 44.49
CA GLY A 318 37.64 17.60 45.29
C GLY A 318 36.37 17.83 46.11
N LEU A 319 35.57 16.78 46.17
CA LEU A 319 34.88 16.34 47.37
C LEU A 319 34.99 14.82 47.41
N ARG A 320 36.11 14.32 47.95
CA ARG A 320 36.24 12.90 48.29
C ARG A 320 35.46 12.64 49.57
N THR A 321 34.28 12.05 49.45
CA THR A 321 33.63 11.38 50.57
C THR A 321 34.45 10.14 50.92
N ILE A 322 35.22 10.22 52.00
CA ILE A 322 36.00 9.10 52.55
C ILE A 322 35.01 8.17 53.24
N LEU A 323 34.79 6.97 52.70
CA LEU A 323 34.11 5.89 53.42
C LEU A 323 35.07 5.28 54.48
N PRO A 324 34.64 5.10 55.74
CA PRO A 324 35.49 4.55 56.77
C PRO A 324 35.72 3.04 56.55
N THR A 325 36.98 2.65 56.54
CA THR A 325 37.45 1.27 56.43
C THR A 325 37.16 0.51 57.73
N ARG A 326 36.47 -0.65 57.65
CA ARG A 326 36.26 -1.54 58.81
C ARG A 326 37.59 -2.22 59.19
N LEU A 327 38.11 -1.88 60.36
CA LEU A 327 39.19 -2.62 61.03
C LEU A 327 38.71 -4.01 61.44
N ARG A 328 39.38 -5.04 60.92
CA ARG A 328 39.21 -6.45 61.31
C ARG A 328 39.87 -6.64 62.67
N ARG A 329 39.09 -6.91 63.72
CA ARG A 329 39.61 -7.28 65.04
C ARG A 329 39.95 -8.77 65.05
N THR A 330 41.21 -9.10 65.30
CA THR A 330 41.67 -10.43 65.70
C THR A 330 42.04 -10.37 67.18
N SER A 331 41.37 -11.19 68.00
CA SER A 331 41.84 -11.70 69.29
C SER A 331 41.10 -13.00 69.54
#